data_AF-A0A1T1D5U3-F1
#
_entry.id   AF-A0A1T1D5U3-F1
#
_cell.length_a   1.000
_cell.length_b   1.000
_cell.length_c   1.000
_cell.angle_alpha   90.00
_cell.angle_beta   90.00
_cell.angle_gamma   90.00
#
_symmetry.space_group_name_H-M   'P 1'
#
loop_
_entity.id
_entity.type
_entity.pdbx_description
1 polymer ?
#
loop_
_entity_poly.entity_id
_entity_poly.type
_entity_poly.pdbx_seq_one_letter_code
_entity_poly.pdbx_strand_id
1 'polypeptide(L)' 'MMGSDPITTPEDPEEIERQLAAMDGDAVAAVARRLEEDDYADAFAGLQDWHLLRALAIRRPDLVQPYRHLIDQEPFDED' A
#
# COMPACT_ATOMS: atom_id res chain seq x y z
N MET A 1 -8.07 -4.06 -32.49
CA MET A 1 -8.67 -3.09 -31.56
C MET A 1 -8.46 -3.65 -30.17
N MET A 2 -7.27 -3.46 -29.60
CA MET A 2 -7.00 -3.87 -28.22
C MET A 2 -7.49 -2.72 -27.35
N GLY A 3 -8.56 -2.98 -26.59
CA GLY A 3 -9.01 -2.06 -25.55
C GLY A 3 -7.92 -1.98 -24.52
N SER A 4 -7.30 -0.81 -24.40
CA SER A 4 -6.53 -0.47 -23.22
C SER A 4 -7.52 -0.48 -22.06
N ASP A 5 -7.47 -1.50 -21.22
CA ASP A 5 -8.13 -1.45 -19.92
C ASP A 5 -7.60 -0.19 -19.22
N PRO A 6 -8.46 0.77 -18.85
CA PRO A 6 -8.00 1.91 -18.09
C PRO A 6 -7.49 1.35 -16.76
N ILE A 7 -6.25 1.71 -16.41
CA ILE A 7 -5.74 1.61 -15.04
C ILE A 7 -6.78 2.33 -14.19
N THR A 8 -7.68 1.56 -13.57
CA THR A 8 -8.79 2.11 -12.81
C THR A 8 -8.24 2.41 -11.43
N THR A 9 -7.47 3.48 -11.33
CA THR A 9 -7.36 4.17 -10.05
C THR A 9 -8.77 4.63 -9.72
N PRO A 10 -9.39 4.18 -8.62
CA PRO A 10 -10.69 4.71 -8.24
C PRO A 10 -10.52 6.20 -7.95
N GLU A 11 -10.98 7.07 -8.85
CA GLU A 11 -10.95 8.53 -8.63
C GLU A 11 -12.00 8.96 -7.58
N ASP A 12 -12.97 8.08 -7.29
CA ASP A 12 -13.99 8.32 -6.29
C ASP A 12 -13.44 8.07 -4.87
N PRO A 13 -13.36 9.10 -4.02
CA PRO A 13 -12.88 8.95 -2.65
C PRO A 13 -13.73 7.96 -1.83
N GLU A 14 -15.04 7.84 -2.09
CA GLU A 14 -15.86 6.89 -1.34
C GLU A 14 -15.50 5.43 -1.63
N GLU A 15 -15.10 5.14 -2.87
CA GLU A 15 -14.70 3.80 -3.27
C GLU A 15 -13.35 3.42 -2.66
N ILE A 16 -12.41 4.37 -2.61
CA ILE A 16 -11.13 4.19 -1.89
C ILE A 16 -11.40 3.87 -0.41
N GLU A 17 -12.28 4.63 0.24
CA GLU A 17 -12.64 4.37 1.65
C GLU A 17 -13.25 2.98 1.85
N ARG A 18 -14.15 2.55 0.96
CA ARG A 18 -14.76 1.21 1.01
C ARG A 18 -13.71 0.11 0.89
N GLN A 19 -12.77 0.25 -0.05
CA GLN A 19 -11.70 -0.74 -0.24
C GLN A 19 -10.79 -0.84 0.98
N LEU A 20 -10.37 0.30 1.54
CA LEU A 20 -9.54 0.33 2.75
C LEU A 20 -10.29 -0.21 3.98
N ALA A 21 -11.59 0.02 4.07
CA ALA A 21 -12.42 -0.53 5.14
C ALA A 21 -12.59 -2.06 5.03
N ALA A 22 -12.57 -2.60 3.80
CA ALA A 22 -12.68 -4.03 3.53
C ALA A 22 -11.37 -4.80 3.79
N MET A 23 -10.24 -4.13 3.95
CA MET A 23 -8.97 -4.78 4.27
C MET A 23 -8.94 -5.29 5.71
N ASP A 24 -8.44 -6.51 5.86
CA ASP A 24 -8.21 -7.18 7.14
C ASP A 24 -6.72 -7.38 7.42
N GLY A 25 -6.41 -7.97 8.57
CA GLY A 25 -5.01 -8.18 8.99
C GLY A 25 -4.21 -9.04 8.02
N ASP A 26 -4.81 -10.08 7.44
CA ASP A 26 -4.13 -10.99 6.52
C ASP A 26 -3.81 -10.30 5.18
N ALA A 27 -4.74 -9.49 4.66
CA ALA A 27 -4.51 -8.68 3.47
C ALA A 27 -3.38 -7.66 3.69
N VAL A 28 -3.36 -6.99 4.85
CA VAL A 28 -2.30 -6.04 5.21
C VAL A 28 -0.95 -6.75 5.40
N ALA A 29 -0.93 -7.92 6.04
CA ALA A 29 0.28 -8.72 6.20
C ALA A 29 0.86 -9.15 4.84
N ALA A 30 0.00 -9.49 3.87
CA ALA A 30 0.44 -9.84 2.52
C ALA A 30 1.07 -8.66 1.77
N VAL A 31 0.56 -7.44 1.95
CA VAL A 31 1.16 -6.20 1.41
C VAL A 31 2.51 -5.94 2.06
N ALA A 32 2.57 -5.98 3.40
CA ALA A 32 3.81 -5.75 4.14
C ALA A 32 4.91 -6.74 3.73
N ARG A 33 4.58 -8.02 3.58
CA ARG A 33 5.53 -9.05 3.14
C ARG A 33 6.12 -8.75 1.76
N ARG A 34 5.31 -8.30 0.79
CA ARG A 34 5.83 -7.92 -0.54
C ARG A 34 6.79 -6.74 -0.46
N LEU A 35 6.49 -5.75 0.38
CA LEU A 35 7.38 -4.61 0.63
C LEU A 35 8.71 -5.03 1.26
N GLU A 36 8.68 -5.97 2.21
CA GLU A 36 9.89 -6.50 2.88
C GLU A 36 10.77 -7.33 1.93
N GLU A 37 10.14 -8.15 1.10
CA GLU A 37 10.85 -9.03 0.16
C GLU A 37 11.32 -8.30 -1.10
N ASP A 38 10.86 -7.06 -1.33
CA ASP A 38 11.02 -6.30 -2.57
C ASP A 38 10.62 -7.12 -3.82
N ASP A 39 9.63 -8.00 -3.66
CA ASP A 39 9.19 -8.96 -4.69
C ASP A 39 8.18 -8.31 -5.65
N TYR A 40 8.68 -7.36 -6.44
CA TYR A 40 7.89 -6.62 -7.42
C TYR A 40 8.42 -6.81 -8.84
N ALA A 41 7.49 -6.92 -9.79
CA ALA A 41 7.82 -6.97 -11.20
C ALA A 41 8.39 -5.63 -11.72
N ASP A 42 8.04 -4.52 -11.07
CA ASP A 42 8.53 -3.18 -11.39
C ASP A 42 8.47 -2.24 -10.18
N ALA A 43 9.23 -1.15 -10.23
CA ALA A 43 9.36 -0.21 -9.11
C ALA A 43 8.06 0.55 -8.76
N PHE A 44 7.10 0.68 -9.69
CA PHE A 44 5.83 1.36 -9.43
C PHE A 44 4.86 0.46 -8.67
N ALA A 45 4.95 -0.86 -8.82
CA ALA A 45 4.18 -1.81 -8.03
C ALA A 45 4.53 -1.70 -6.53
N GLY A 46 5.82 -1.63 -6.19
CA GLY A 46 6.26 -1.42 -4.80
C GLY A 46 5.81 -0.06 -4.24
N LEU A 47 5.86 0.99 -5.06
CA LEU A 47 5.39 2.33 -4.66
C LEU A 47 3.87 2.35 -4.37
N GLN A 48 3.07 1.62 -5.13
CA GLN A 48 1.62 1.51 -4.90
C GLN A 48 1.32 0.82 -3.57
N ASP A 49 1.97 -0.29 -3.28
CA ASP A 49 1.80 -1.02 -2.01
C ASP A 49 2.28 -0.19 -0.82
N TRP A 50 3.36 0.58 -0.98
CA TRP A 50 3.82 1.53 0.03
C TRP A 50 2.77 2.62 0.30
N HIS A 51 2.20 3.21 -0.75
CA HIS A 51 1.12 4.20 -0.61
C HIS A 51 -0.14 3.61 0.03
N LEU A 52 -0.48 2.37 -0.29
CA LEU A 52 -1.61 1.65 0.31
C LEU A 52 -1.39 1.45 1.82
N LEU A 53 -0.21 0.98 2.23
CA LEU A 53 0.12 0.78 3.64
C LEU A 53 0.09 2.10 4.42
N ARG A 54 0.53 3.21 3.79
CA ARG A 54 0.47 4.55 4.37
C ARG A 54 -0.96 5.09 4.48
N ALA A 55 -1.81 4.83 3.49
CA ALA A 55 -3.24 5.17 3.52
C ALA A 55 -3.98 4.42 4.64
N LEU A 56 -3.63 3.15 4.86
CA LEU A 56 -4.13 2.35 5.98
C LEU A 56 -3.65 2.88 7.33
N ALA A 57 -2.39 3.32 7.44
CA ALA A 57 -1.86 3.86 8.70
C ALA A 57 -2.62 5.11 9.19
N ILE A 58 -3.19 5.89 8.28
CA ILE A 58 -4.00 7.08 8.60
C ILE A 58 -5.41 6.68 9.08
N ARG A 59 -6.03 5.70 8.43
CA ARG A 59 -7.46 5.36 8.63
C ARG A 59 -7.70 4.21 9.61
N ARG A 60 -6.77 3.25 9.66
CA ARG A 60 -6.83 1.98 10.39
C ARG A 60 -5.46 1.65 11.01
N PRO A 61 -4.94 2.52 11.91
CA PRO A 61 -3.58 2.39 12.45
C PRO A 61 -3.32 1.04 13.15
N ASP A 62 -4.34 0.43 13.75
CA ASP A 62 -4.21 -0.85 14.46
C ASP A 62 -3.73 -1.99 13.54
N LEU A 63 -4.12 -1.98 12.26
CA LEU A 63 -3.70 -3.01 11.29
C LEU A 63 -2.25 -2.81 10.82
N VAL A 64 -1.73 -1.59 10.91
CA VAL A 64 -0.42 -1.21 10.36
C VAL A 64 0.64 -1.06 11.45
N GLN A 65 0.24 -1.08 12.73
CA GLN A 65 1.16 -0.95 13.87
C GLN A 65 2.40 -1.87 13.78
N PRO A 66 2.29 -3.16 13.39
CA PRO A 66 3.45 -4.05 13.29
C PRO A 66 4.40 -3.73 12.12
N TYR A 67 3.93 -2.95 11.14
CA TYR A 67 4.58 -2.69 9.85
C TYR A 67 5.01 -1.23 9.70
N ARG A 68 5.03 -0.47 10.81
CA ARG A 68 5.29 0.96 10.79
C ARG A 68 6.68 1.30 10.23
N HIS A 69 7.68 0.46 10.43
CA HIS A 69 9.03 0.65 9.89
C HIS A 69 9.08 0.65 8.36
N LEU A 70 8.08 0.08 7.67
CA LEU A 70 7.99 0.11 6.20
C LEU A 70 7.49 1.45 5.65
N ILE A 71 6.76 2.23 6.47
CA ILE A 71 6.17 3.52 6.08
C ILE A 71 6.92 4.71 6.68
N ASP A 72 7.50 4.53 7.86
CA ASP A 72 8.25 5.54 8.60
C ASP A 72 9.72 5.41 8.20
N GLN A 73 10.03 5.79 6.95
CA GLN A 73 11.42 5.95 6.54
C GLN A 73 11.94 7.22 7.22
N GLU A 74 12.74 7.06 8.27
CA GLU A 74 13.58 8.15 8.79
C GLU A 74 14.38 8.74 7.62
N PRO A 75 14.70 10.06 7.65
CA PRO A 75 15.59 10.64 6.66
C PRO A 75 16.85 9.77 6.58
N PHE A 76 17.26 9.43 5.36
CA PHE A 76 18.45 8.63 5.10
C PHE A 76 19.63 9.26 5.86
N ASP A 77 20.13 8.60 6.89
CA ASP A 77 21.38 8.99 7.54
C ASP A 77 22.51 8.61 6.57
N GLU A 78 22.83 9.52 5.64
CA GLU A 78 24.06 9.48 4.86
C GLU A 78 25.23 9.87 5.80
N ASP A 79 26.02 8.90 6.25
CA ASP A 79 27.37 9.11 6.83
C ASP A 79 28.39 9.60 5.79
#